data_AF-A0A2N7X175-F1
#
_entry.id   AF-A0A2N7X175-F1
#
_cell.length_a   1.000
_cell.length_b   1.000
_cell.length_c   1.000
_cell.angle_alpha   90.00
_cell.angle_beta   90.00
_cell.angle_gamma   90.00
#
_symmetry.space_group_name_H-M   'P 1'
#
loop_
_entity.id
_entity.type
_entity.pdbx_description
1 polymer ?
#
loop_
_entity_poly.entity_id
_entity_poly.type
_entity_poly.pdbx_seq_one_letter_code
_entity_poly.pdbx_strand_id
1 'polypeptide(L)'
;MRDRKRAGAATAAGAGALGDGQRIRRRPDRRGVVAAHRRARARYRGAALAANRREALIVCARAELAAGPAVARRRTSAFSLLELVVALAIVALMAAYAVPTYVRHTARGHRIAVVTSIYQAAQFLEANGGRRAGKREESLPAGLDRSPSQGRAVYRLHVLPGGGLLSGGYVIEAEPVPSGPMGDDACGVFVLDSTGRRSNRTTAMQAPRDADCWSAR
;
A
#
# COMPACT_ATOMS: atom_id res chain seq x y z
N MET A 1 -0.48 -5.63 60.62
CA MET A 1 0.27 -6.37 61.64
C MET A 1 0.79 -7.65 61.00
N ARG A 2 2.10 -7.69 60.69
CA ARG A 2 2.90 -8.85 60.22
C ARG A 2 2.48 -9.43 58.84
N ASP A 3 3.35 -9.73 57.88
CA ASP A 3 4.70 -10.24 57.97
C ASP A 3 5.63 -9.77 56.84
N ARG A 4 6.89 -9.56 57.21
CA ARG A 4 8.04 -9.40 56.32
C ARG A 4 8.55 -10.78 55.92
N LYS A 5 8.97 -10.97 54.66
CA LYS A 5 9.92 -12.04 54.32
C LYS A 5 10.88 -11.62 53.19
N ARG A 6 12.14 -11.36 53.61
CA ARG A 6 13.47 -11.75 53.08
C ARG A 6 13.67 -11.65 51.55
N ALA A 7 14.61 -10.88 50.98
CA ALA A 7 16.05 -10.68 51.22
C ALA A 7 16.93 -11.96 51.14
N GLY A 8 17.75 -12.05 50.08
CA GLY A 8 18.90 -12.94 49.88
C GLY A 8 19.44 -12.70 48.45
N ALA A 9 20.48 -11.87 48.27
CA ALA A 9 21.93 -12.21 48.25
C ALA A 9 22.28 -13.13 47.06
N ALA A 10 22.84 -12.62 45.96
CA ALA A 10 24.24 -12.19 45.71
C ALA A 10 25.23 -13.36 45.50
N THR A 11 26.16 -13.17 44.55
CA THR A 11 27.30 -14.01 44.04
C THR A 11 27.00 -14.77 42.73
N ALA A 12 27.87 -14.86 41.71
CA ALA A 12 29.26 -14.45 41.49
C ALA A 12 29.48 -14.17 39.98
N ALA A 13 30.28 -13.15 39.63
CA ALA A 13 31.62 -13.28 39.03
C ALA A 13 31.70 -14.09 37.72
N GLY A 14 32.01 -13.40 36.63
CA GLY A 14 32.33 -13.98 35.33
C GLY A 14 32.99 -12.95 34.41
N ALA A 15 34.09 -12.35 34.88
CA ALA A 15 35.01 -11.58 34.06
C ALA A 15 35.78 -12.55 33.15
N GLY A 16 35.30 -12.72 31.92
CA GLY A 16 35.99 -13.40 30.84
C GLY A 16 36.63 -12.37 29.91
N ALA A 17 37.92 -12.13 30.14
CA ALA A 17 38.78 -11.35 29.28
C ALA A 17 39.32 -12.21 28.11
N LEU A 18 39.79 -11.53 27.06
CA LEU A 18 40.53 -12.05 25.89
C LEU A 18 39.71 -12.95 24.95
N GLY A 19 39.61 -12.68 23.66
CA GLY A 19 40.26 -11.72 22.82
C GLY A 19 40.00 -12.17 21.39
N ASP A 20 39.59 -11.26 20.52
CA ASP A 20 39.77 -11.51 19.11
C ASP A 20 40.26 -10.24 18.44
N GLY A 21 41.50 -10.34 17.96
CA GLY A 21 42.28 -9.23 17.46
C GLY A 21 41.71 -8.72 16.16
N GLN A 22 40.74 -7.80 16.25
CA GLN A 22 40.50 -6.87 15.16
C GLN A 22 41.76 -6.03 14.98
N ARG A 23 42.65 -6.49 14.09
CA ARG A 23 43.70 -5.66 13.49
C ARG A 23 43.00 -4.49 12.79
N ILE A 24 42.82 -3.40 13.51
CA ILE A 24 42.56 -2.09 12.95
C ILE A 24 43.76 -1.81 12.03
N ARG A 25 43.60 -2.07 10.73
CA ARG A 25 44.57 -1.68 9.72
C ARG A 25 44.61 -0.16 9.73
N ARG A 26 45.61 0.40 10.41
CA ARG A 26 45.90 1.84 10.42
C ARG A 26 45.93 2.30 8.96
N ARG A 27 45.02 3.22 8.61
CA ARG A 27 45.06 3.92 7.32
C ARG A 27 46.45 4.56 7.19
N PRO A 28 47.15 4.37 6.06
CA PRO A 28 48.39 5.11 5.82
C PRO A 28 48.06 6.60 5.78
N ASP A 29 48.80 7.38 6.56
CA ASP A 29 48.70 8.83 6.64
C ASP A 29 48.90 9.45 5.23
N ARG A 30 48.06 10.43 4.89
CA ARG A 30 48.04 11.13 3.59
C ARG A 30 49.40 11.73 3.23
N ARG A 31 50.28 11.96 4.21
CA ARG A 31 51.64 12.48 4.02
C ARG A 31 52.60 11.49 3.34
N GLY A 32 52.41 10.18 3.51
CA GLY A 32 53.28 9.16 2.89
C GLY A 32 53.12 9.03 1.37
N VAL A 33 51.93 9.34 0.85
CA VAL A 33 51.61 9.22 -0.58
C VAL A 33 52.25 10.35 -1.41
N VAL A 34 52.41 11.53 -0.83
CA VAL A 34 52.96 12.72 -1.54
C VAL A 34 54.48 12.63 -1.70
N ALA A 35 55.19 11.98 -0.78
CA ALA A 35 56.64 11.80 -0.84
C ALA A 35 57.08 10.85 -1.97
N ALA A 36 56.29 9.82 -2.27
CA ALA A 36 56.54 8.88 -3.36
C ALA A 36 56.45 9.57 -4.74
N HIS A 37 55.50 10.50 -4.92
CA HIS A 37 55.35 11.25 -6.17
C HIS A 37 56.48 12.24 -6.45
N ARG A 38 57.14 12.79 -5.42
CA ARG A 38 58.25 13.75 -5.61
C ARG A 38 59.53 13.08 -6.11
N ARG A 39 59.81 11.83 -5.74
CA ARG A 39 61.01 11.09 -6.21
C ARG A 39 60.92 10.66 -7.67
N ALA A 40 59.71 10.45 -8.20
CA ALA A 40 59.51 10.10 -9.61
C ALA A 40 59.81 11.25 -10.58
N ARG A 41 59.58 12.51 -10.18
CA ARG A 41 59.80 13.68 -11.06
C ARG A 41 61.27 14.08 -11.24
N ALA A 42 62.16 13.64 -10.34
CA ALA A 42 63.57 14.02 -10.40
C ALA A 42 64.38 13.21 -11.42
N ARG A 43 63.95 12.00 -11.80
CA ARG A 43 64.66 11.16 -12.78
C ARG A 43 64.50 11.58 -14.24
N TYR A 44 63.53 12.43 -14.56
CA TYR A 44 63.24 12.82 -15.95
C TYR A 44 63.79 14.19 -16.38
N ARG A 45 64.46 14.93 -15.48
CA ARG A 45 65.08 16.23 -15.83
C ARG A 45 66.45 16.12 -16.49
N GLY A 46 67.08 14.93 -16.50
CA GLY A 46 68.41 14.73 -17.08
C GLY A 46 68.44 14.31 -18.55
N ALA A 47 67.31 13.99 -19.17
CA ALA A 47 67.25 13.48 -20.55
C ALA A 47 66.71 14.50 -21.56
N ALA A 48 66.67 15.79 -21.20
CA ALA A 48 66.13 16.86 -22.03
C ALA A 48 67.23 17.81 -22.58
N LEU A 49 68.39 17.25 -22.94
CA LEU A 49 69.46 18.02 -23.58
C LEU A 49 70.14 17.23 -24.70
N ALA A 50 69.36 16.73 -25.68
CA ALA A 50 69.94 16.27 -26.97
C ALA A 50 68.93 15.89 -28.08
N ALA A 51 67.60 15.92 -27.87
CA ALA A 51 66.68 15.35 -28.87
C ALA A 51 65.83 16.42 -29.59
N ASN A 52 65.99 16.44 -30.92
CA ASN A 52 65.30 17.30 -31.89
C ASN A 52 63.77 17.31 -31.75
N ARG A 53 63.18 18.50 -31.93
CA ARG A 53 61.77 18.86 -31.65
C ARG A 53 60.66 18.08 -32.38
N ARG A 54 60.95 17.14 -33.29
CA ARG A 54 59.93 16.52 -34.15
C ARG A 54 59.50 15.11 -33.73
N GLU A 55 60.26 14.39 -32.91
CA GLU A 55 59.91 13.02 -32.50
C GLU A 55 59.31 12.90 -31.09
N ALA A 56 59.40 13.96 -30.27
CA ALA A 56 58.92 13.96 -28.89
C ALA A 56 57.39 13.81 -28.75
N LEU A 57 56.62 14.14 -29.79
CA LEU A 57 55.15 14.10 -29.75
C LEU A 57 54.58 12.66 -29.79
N ILE A 58 55.28 11.71 -30.42
CA ILE A 58 54.77 10.34 -30.59
C ILE A 58 55.01 9.49 -29.33
N VAL A 59 56.10 9.74 -28.60
CA VAL A 59 56.45 9.00 -27.38
C VAL A 59 55.60 9.46 -26.18
N CYS A 60 55.23 10.75 -26.08
CA CYS A 60 54.34 11.23 -25.02
C CYS A 60 52.90 10.70 -25.14
N ALA A 61 52.37 10.53 -26.36
CA ALA A 61 50.99 10.06 -26.56
C ALA A 61 50.76 8.59 -26.15
N ARG A 62 51.81 7.77 -26.07
CA ARG A 62 51.70 6.34 -25.65
C ARG A 62 51.78 6.13 -24.13
N ALA A 63 52.24 7.11 -23.35
CA ALA A 63 52.44 6.95 -21.91
C ALA A 63 51.16 7.19 -21.07
N GLU A 64 50.13 7.81 -21.62
CA GLU A 64 48.87 8.10 -20.90
C GLU A 64 47.86 6.93 -20.90
N LEU A 65 48.07 5.85 -21.66
CA LEU A 65 47.14 4.71 -21.69
C LEU A 65 47.33 3.67 -20.57
N ALA A 66 48.35 3.80 -19.71
CA ALA A 66 48.69 2.74 -18.74
C ALA A 66 48.17 2.95 -17.31
N ALA A 67 47.41 4.01 -17.03
CA ALA A 67 46.89 4.28 -15.68
C ALA A 67 45.40 4.63 -15.70
N GLY A 68 44.57 3.63 -16.04
CA GLY A 68 43.14 3.71 -15.75
C GLY A 68 42.95 3.93 -14.23
N PRO A 69 42.00 4.79 -13.80
CA PRO A 69 41.73 4.95 -12.38
C PRO A 69 41.33 3.58 -11.82
N ALA A 70 42.06 3.10 -10.82
CA ALA A 70 41.62 1.97 -10.02
C ALA A 70 40.31 2.36 -9.34
N VAL A 71 39.19 2.08 -10.01
CA VAL A 71 37.86 2.21 -9.45
C VAL A 71 37.84 1.29 -8.24
N ALA A 72 37.97 1.88 -7.05
CA ALA A 72 37.77 1.17 -5.81
C ALA A 72 36.33 0.63 -5.86
N ARG A 73 36.20 -0.65 -6.20
CA ARG A 73 34.92 -1.34 -6.24
C ARG A 73 34.37 -1.30 -4.82
N ARG A 74 33.48 -0.35 -4.54
CA ARG A 74 32.71 -0.34 -3.30
C ARG A 74 32.01 -1.67 -3.26
N ARG A 75 32.32 -2.50 -2.26
CA ARG A 75 31.52 -3.69 -2.00
C ARG A 75 30.18 -3.17 -1.49
N THR A 76 29.20 -3.07 -2.38
CA THR A 76 27.80 -2.97 -1.99
C THR A 76 27.48 -4.26 -1.24
N SER A 77 27.15 -4.14 0.05
CA SER A 77 26.58 -5.25 0.80
C SER A 77 25.22 -5.56 0.19
N ALA A 78 25.09 -6.72 -0.44
CA ALA A 78 23.79 -7.26 -0.80
C ALA A 78 23.12 -7.81 0.47
N PHE A 79 21.80 -7.66 0.58
CA PHE A 79 20.98 -8.23 1.64
C PHE A 79 21.19 -9.74 1.71
N SER A 80 21.27 -10.30 2.92
CA SER A 80 21.37 -11.75 3.08
C SER A 80 20.04 -12.43 2.73
N LEU A 81 20.08 -13.70 2.30
CA LEU A 81 18.86 -14.48 2.03
C LEU A 81 17.99 -14.58 3.29
N LEU A 82 18.62 -14.73 4.46
CA LEU A 82 17.91 -14.78 5.74
C LEU A 82 17.20 -13.46 6.05
N GLU A 83 17.84 -12.33 5.79
CA GLU A 83 17.28 -11.00 6.01
C GLU A 83 16.06 -10.76 5.10
N LEU A 84 16.11 -11.21 3.85
CA LEU A 84 14.97 -11.14 2.93
C LEU A 84 13.80 -12.00 3.43
N VAL A 85 14.06 -13.24 3.88
CA VAL A 85 13.00 -14.14 4.39
C VAL A 85 12.34 -13.55 5.64
N VAL A 86 13.12 -13.00 6.56
CA VAL A 86 12.58 -12.34 7.76
C VAL A 86 11.77 -11.10 7.39
N ALA A 87 12.25 -10.26 6.46
CA ALA A 87 11.52 -9.09 6.00
C ALA A 87 10.17 -9.47 5.35
N LEU A 88 10.16 -10.49 4.47
CA LEU A 88 8.95 -10.99 3.83
C LEU A 88 7.97 -11.60 4.85
N ALA A 89 8.47 -12.30 5.87
CA ALA A 89 7.63 -12.84 6.94
C ALA A 89 6.89 -11.73 7.72
N ILE A 90 7.57 -10.63 8.02
CA ILE A 90 6.96 -9.47 8.69
C ILE A 90 5.92 -8.80 7.79
N VAL A 91 6.22 -8.62 6.51
CA VAL A 91 5.27 -8.03 5.54
C VAL A 91 4.04 -8.91 5.37
N ALA A 92 4.20 -10.24 5.28
CA ALA A 92 3.08 -11.18 5.18
C ALA A 92 2.18 -11.11 6.42
N LEU A 93 2.77 -11.02 7.61
CA LEU A 93 2.02 -10.86 8.86
C LEU A 93 1.23 -9.55 8.87
N MET A 94 1.84 -8.43 8.44
CA MET A 94 1.12 -7.15 8.34
C MET A 94 -0.01 -7.21 7.31
N ALA A 95 0.24 -7.78 6.13
CA ALA A 95 -0.74 -7.89 5.06
C ALA A 95 -1.97 -8.71 5.48
N ALA A 96 -1.78 -9.77 6.27
CA ALA A 96 -2.86 -10.62 6.77
C ALA A 96 -3.94 -9.85 7.56
N TYR A 97 -3.55 -8.81 8.32
CA TYR A 97 -4.49 -7.97 9.06
C TYR A 97 -4.90 -6.70 8.30
N ALA A 98 -3.98 -6.11 7.53
CA ALA A 98 -4.22 -4.87 6.81
C ALA A 98 -5.26 -5.02 5.69
N VAL A 99 -5.15 -6.09 4.89
CA VAL A 99 -6.03 -6.32 3.73
C VAL A 99 -7.51 -6.46 4.13
N PRO A 100 -7.93 -7.37 5.03
CA PRO A 100 -9.34 -7.50 5.38
C PRO A 100 -9.89 -6.23 6.04
N THR A 101 -9.07 -5.49 6.79
CA THR A 101 -9.48 -4.22 7.41
C THR A 101 -9.77 -3.16 6.35
N TYR A 102 -8.91 -3.05 5.34
CA TYR A 102 -9.10 -2.10 4.24
C TYR A 102 -10.33 -2.43 3.38
N VAL A 103 -10.53 -3.71 3.04
CA VAL A 103 -11.72 -4.15 2.29
C VAL A 103 -13.00 -3.83 3.05
N ARG A 104 -13.05 -4.09 4.36
CA ARG A 104 -14.21 -3.73 5.20
C ARG A 104 -14.45 -2.22 5.27
N HIS A 105 -13.38 -1.42 5.34
CA HIS A 105 -13.49 0.03 5.39
C HIS A 105 -14.07 0.60 4.08
N THR A 106 -13.57 0.15 2.94
CA THR A 106 -14.08 0.56 1.61
C THR A 106 -15.51 0.08 1.37
N ALA A 107 -15.83 -1.16 1.77
CA ALA A 107 -17.19 -1.71 1.75
C ALA A 107 -18.18 -0.81 2.50
N ARG A 108 -17.83 -0.38 3.72
CA ARG A 108 -18.65 0.53 4.52
C ARG A 108 -18.90 1.86 3.79
N GLY A 109 -17.88 2.42 3.14
CA GLY A 109 -18.02 3.62 2.32
C GLY A 109 -19.00 3.43 1.16
N HIS A 110 -18.93 2.29 0.47
CA HIS A 110 -19.86 1.95 -0.61
C HIS A 110 -21.29 1.76 -0.12
N ARG A 111 -21.51 1.08 1.02
CA ARG A 111 -22.85 0.92 1.61
C ARG A 111 -23.49 2.26 1.95
N ILE A 112 -22.72 3.20 2.52
CA ILE A 112 -23.21 4.56 2.79
C ILE A 112 -23.59 5.26 1.48
N ALA A 113 -22.76 5.15 0.44
CA ALA A 113 -23.06 5.74 -0.88
C ALA A 113 -24.31 5.13 -1.55
N VAL A 114 -24.56 3.83 -1.34
CA VAL A 114 -25.79 3.18 -1.81
C VAL A 114 -26.99 3.73 -1.09
N VAL A 115 -26.93 3.76 0.24
CA VAL A 115 -28.03 4.28 1.07
C VAL A 115 -28.38 5.71 0.69
N THR A 116 -27.39 6.59 0.46
CA THR A 116 -27.66 7.96 0.01
C THR A 116 -28.31 8.01 -1.38
N SER A 117 -27.84 7.20 -2.34
CA SER A 117 -28.43 7.14 -3.69
C SER A 117 -29.87 6.60 -3.68
N ILE A 118 -30.18 5.62 -2.83
CA ILE A 118 -31.54 5.09 -2.66
C ILE A 118 -32.46 6.18 -2.12
N TYR A 119 -32.02 6.96 -1.13
CA TYR A 119 -32.83 8.07 -0.63
C TYR A 119 -33.02 9.16 -1.68
N GLN A 120 -32.01 9.48 -2.48
CA GLN A 120 -32.16 10.43 -3.59
C GLN A 120 -33.18 9.94 -4.62
N ALA A 121 -33.13 8.65 -4.96
CA ALA A 121 -34.12 8.02 -5.84
C ALA A 121 -35.53 8.04 -5.23
N ALA A 122 -35.66 7.75 -3.93
CA ALA A 122 -36.94 7.82 -3.23
C ALA A 122 -37.53 9.25 -3.26
N GLN A 123 -36.72 10.28 -2.99
CA GLN A 123 -37.17 11.67 -3.05
C GLN A 123 -37.61 12.07 -4.47
N PHE A 124 -36.89 11.60 -5.50
CA PHE A 124 -37.28 11.83 -6.89
C PHE A 124 -38.62 11.17 -7.22
N LEU A 125 -38.84 9.94 -6.76
CA LEU A 125 -40.10 9.24 -6.95
C LEU A 125 -41.25 9.93 -6.21
N GLU A 126 -41.06 10.39 -4.97
CA GLU A 126 -42.10 11.15 -4.27
C GLU A 126 -42.45 12.47 -4.98
N ALA A 127 -41.45 13.18 -5.52
CA ALA A 127 -41.66 14.42 -6.27
C ALA A 127 -42.40 14.21 -7.60
N ASN A 128 -42.13 13.09 -8.28
CA ASN A 128 -42.66 12.82 -9.63
C ASN A 128 -43.85 11.85 -9.65
N GLY A 129 -44.48 11.61 -8.49
CA GLY A 129 -45.68 10.79 -8.42
C GLY A 129 -45.43 9.29 -8.58
N GLY A 130 -44.31 8.78 -8.07
CA GLY A 130 -43.88 7.38 -8.07
C GLY A 130 -44.88 6.40 -7.44
N ARG A 131 -45.91 6.88 -6.73
CA ARG A 131 -47.08 6.07 -6.38
C ARG A 131 -47.85 5.55 -7.60
N ARG A 132 -47.74 6.24 -8.75
CA ARG A 132 -48.28 5.83 -10.07
C ARG A 132 -47.30 4.96 -10.86
N ALA A 133 -46.01 5.00 -10.52
CA ALA A 133 -44.97 4.13 -11.10
C ALA A 133 -45.16 2.65 -10.75
N GLY A 134 -45.99 2.32 -9.75
CA GLY A 134 -46.39 0.94 -9.45
C GLY A 134 -47.13 0.19 -10.57
N LYS A 135 -47.33 0.80 -11.75
CA LYS A 135 -48.00 0.20 -12.90
C LYS A 135 -47.04 -0.22 -14.03
N ARG A 136 -45.79 0.22 -14.02
CA ARG A 136 -44.75 -0.15 -15.01
C ARG A 136 -43.37 0.07 -14.40
N GLU A 137 -42.39 -0.75 -14.76
CA GLU A 137 -41.00 -0.53 -14.34
C GLU A 137 -40.55 0.89 -14.75
N GLU A 138 -40.45 1.77 -13.76
CA GLU A 138 -40.10 3.18 -13.96
C GLU A 138 -38.58 3.28 -13.96
N SER A 139 -38.03 3.74 -15.09
CA SER A 139 -36.59 3.88 -15.22
C SER A 139 -36.15 5.16 -14.51
N LEU A 140 -35.27 5.01 -13.50
CA LEU A 140 -34.63 6.16 -12.87
C LEU A 140 -33.82 6.93 -13.93
N PRO A 141 -33.79 8.28 -13.87
CA PRO A 141 -32.96 9.06 -14.78
C PRO A 141 -31.48 8.74 -14.57
N ALA A 142 -30.69 8.94 -15.62
CA ALA A 142 -29.26 8.68 -15.58
C ALA A 142 -28.59 9.43 -14.42
N GLY A 143 -27.87 8.69 -13.57
CA GLY A 143 -27.20 9.21 -12.38
C GLY A 143 -27.93 8.91 -11.06
N LEU A 144 -29.20 8.51 -11.11
CA LEU A 144 -29.96 7.96 -9.98
C LEU A 144 -30.14 6.43 -10.09
N ASP A 145 -29.87 5.85 -11.26
CA ASP A 145 -29.90 4.42 -11.58
C ASP A 145 -28.65 3.65 -11.10
N ARG A 146 -27.71 4.32 -10.42
CA ARG A 146 -26.43 3.73 -10.00
C ARG A 146 -25.85 4.39 -8.77
N SER A 147 -25.03 3.63 -8.05
CA SER A 147 -24.24 4.14 -6.93
C SER A 147 -22.77 3.72 -7.03
N PRO A 148 -21.82 4.64 -6.84
CA PRO A 148 -22.00 6.10 -6.72
C PRO A 148 -22.56 6.72 -8.00
N SER A 149 -23.22 7.88 -7.90
CA SER A 149 -23.80 8.57 -9.07
C SER A 149 -22.74 9.00 -10.08
N GLN A 150 -21.52 9.27 -9.61
CA GLN A 150 -20.35 9.64 -10.39
C GLN A 150 -19.26 8.57 -10.31
N GLY A 151 -18.58 8.32 -11.44
CA GLY A 151 -17.50 7.33 -11.54
C GLY A 151 -17.99 5.92 -11.85
N ARG A 152 -17.23 4.91 -11.39
CA ARG A 152 -17.54 3.50 -11.66
C ARG A 152 -18.70 3.04 -10.77
N ALA A 153 -19.78 2.57 -11.39
CA ALA A 153 -20.93 2.00 -10.69
C ALA A 153 -20.49 0.75 -9.90
N VAL A 154 -20.82 0.74 -8.61
CA VAL A 154 -20.61 -0.38 -7.69
C VAL A 154 -21.95 -1.09 -7.41
N TYR A 155 -23.04 -0.34 -7.41
CA TYR A 155 -24.41 -0.84 -7.37
C TYR A 155 -25.25 -0.24 -8.50
N ARG A 156 -26.25 -0.98 -8.95
CA ARG A 156 -27.30 -0.51 -9.87
C ARG A 156 -28.63 -0.45 -9.15
N LEU A 157 -29.39 0.62 -9.38
CA LEU A 157 -30.67 0.86 -8.74
C LEU A 157 -31.78 0.58 -9.75
N HIS A 158 -32.75 -0.23 -9.34
CA HIS A 158 -33.93 -0.60 -10.09
C HIS A 158 -35.17 -0.25 -9.28
N VAL A 159 -36.24 0.19 -9.95
CA VAL A 159 -37.52 0.51 -9.32
C VAL A 159 -38.54 -0.50 -9.79
N LEU A 160 -39.01 -1.29 -8.84
CA LEU A 160 -40.06 -2.27 -9.05
C LEU A 160 -41.39 -1.73 -8.55
N PRO A 161 -42.52 -2.16 -9.14
CA PRO A 161 -43.83 -1.84 -8.62
C PRO A 161 -44.02 -2.42 -7.20
N GLY A 162 -44.45 -1.57 -6.27
CA GLY A 162 -44.61 -1.91 -4.85
C GLY A 162 -46.05 -1.78 -4.38
N GLY A 163 -46.46 -2.64 -3.45
CA GLY A 163 -47.85 -2.70 -2.99
C GLY A 163 -48.79 -3.36 -4.01
N GLY A 164 -49.99 -3.74 -3.58
CA GLY A 164 -50.97 -4.34 -4.49
C GLY A 164 -51.34 -3.39 -5.64
N LEU A 165 -51.73 -3.95 -6.79
CA LEU A 165 -52.11 -3.24 -8.03
C LEU A 165 -53.09 -2.06 -7.84
N LEU A 166 -53.84 -2.05 -6.74
CA LEU A 166 -54.87 -1.07 -6.41
C LEU A 166 -54.37 0.06 -5.48
N SER A 167 -53.36 -0.19 -4.64
CA SER A 167 -52.87 0.80 -3.67
C SER A 167 -51.76 1.69 -4.22
N GLY A 168 -51.04 1.20 -5.24
CA GLY A 168 -49.90 1.91 -5.82
C GLY A 168 -48.73 2.04 -4.84
N GLY A 169 -47.51 2.08 -5.38
CA GLY A 169 -46.30 2.13 -4.59
C GLY A 169 -45.09 1.70 -5.40
N TYR A 170 -43.93 1.78 -4.78
CA TYR A 170 -42.66 1.41 -5.40
C TYR A 170 -41.76 0.70 -4.40
N VAL A 171 -40.87 -0.11 -4.94
CA VAL A 171 -39.76 -0.74 -4.23
C VAL A 171 -38.49 -0.37 -4.99
N ILE A 172 -37.53 0.23 -4.30
CA ILE A 172 -36.20 0.53 -4.84
C ILE A 172 -35.27 -0.58 -4.40
N GLU A 173 -34.59 -1.18 -5.37
CA GLU A 173 -33.62 -2.24 -5.16
C GLU A 173 -32.27 -1.79 -5.67
N ALA A 174 -31.24 -1.84 -4.82
CA ALA A 174 -29.87 -1.59 -5.22
C ALA A 174 -29.09 -2.90 -5.23
N GLU A 175 -28.79 -3.40 -6.43
CA GLU A 175 -28.08 -4.64 -6.65
C GLU A 175 -26.57 -4.39 -6.82
N PRO A 176 -25.71 -5.16 -6.13
CA PRO A 176 -24.27 -5.05 -6.31
C PRO A 176 -23.87 -5.51 -7.72
N VAL A 177 -22.95 -4.79 -8.35
CA VAL A 177 -22.38 -5.22 -9.63
C VAL A 177 -21.51 -6.47 -9.37
N PRO A 178 -21.78 -7.63 -10.00
CA PRO A 178 -21.08 -8.88 -9.67
C PRO A 178 -19.57 -8.84 -9.91
N SER A 179 -19.12 -8.10 -10.93
CA SER A 179 -17.70 -7.88 -11.23
C SER A 179 -17.07 -6.73 -10.42
N GLY A 180 -17.85 -6.12 -9.53
CA GLY A 180 -17.45 -4.97 -8.72
C GLY A 180 -16.87 -5.37 -7.36
N PRO A 181 -16.34 -4.41 -6.60
CA PRO A 181 -15.77 -4.66 -5.27
C PRO A 181 -16.80 -5.12 -4.23
N MET A 182 -18.10 -5.08 -4.56
CA MET A 182 -19.22 -5.44 -3.70
C MET A 182 -19.99 -6.68 -4.16
N GLY A 183 -19.47 -7.42 -5.16
CA GLY A 183 -20.12 -8.65 -5.63
C GLY A 183 -20.28 -9.71 -4.52
N ASP A 184 -19.29 -9.82 -3.62
CA ASP A 184 -19.29 -10.76 -2.50
C ASP A 184 -19.69 -10.10 -1.16
N ASP A 185 -20.34 -8.93 -1.20
CA ASP A 185 -20.70 -8.22 0.03
C ASP A 185 -21.81 -8.96 0.79
N ALA A 186 -21.61 -9.15 2.10
CA ALA A 186 -22.57 -9.89 2.93
C ALA A 186 -23.95 -9.23 3.02
N CYS A 187 -24.06 -7.91 2.81
CA CYS A 187 -25.34 -7.19 2.80
C CYS A 187 -26.14 -7.40 1.51
N GLY A 188 -25.49 -7.76 0.40
CA GLY A 188 -26.16 -8.02 -0.86
C GLY A 188 -27.00 -6.85 -1.38
N VAL A 189 -28.23 -7.15 -1.79
CA VAL A 189 -29.16 -6.18 -2.39
C VAL A 189 -29.85 -5.36 -1.29
N PHE A 190 -29.79 -4.04 -1.41
CA PHE A 190 -30.50 -3.12 -0.51
C PHE A 190 -31.90 -2.84 -1.06
N VAL A 191 -32.92 -2.97 -0.22
CA VAL A 191 -34.32 -2.80 -0.60
C VAL A 191 -35.01 -1.76 0.28
N LEU A 192 -35.59 -0.74 -0.35
CA LEU A 192 -36.42 0.29 0.30
C LEU A 192 -37.81 0.32 -0.34
N ASP A 193 -38.86 0.16 0.46
CA ASP A 193 -40.23 0.34 -0.03
C ASP A 193 -40.75 1.77 0.20
N SER A 194 -41.86 2.11 -0.48
CA SER A 194 -42.53 3.41 -0.35
C SER A 194 -43.12 3.69 1.03
N THR A 195 -43.13 2.71 1.95
CA THR A 195 -43.51 2.94 3.36
C THR A 195 -42.30 3.32 4.23
N GLY A 196 -41.10 3.31 3.66
CA GLY A 196 -39.84 3.58 4.36
C GLY A 196 -39.26 2.34 5.06
N ARG A 197 -39.82 1.15 4.84
CA ARG A 197 -39.29 -0.08 5.41
C ARG A 197 -38.07 -0.53 4.61
N ARG A 198 -37.02 -0.85 5.35
CA ARG A 198 -35.68 -1.18 4.89
C ARG A 198 -35.46 -2.67 5.06
N SER A 199 -34.89 -3.31 4.06
CA SER A 199 -34.48 -4.71 4.13
C SER A 199 -33.26 -4.96 3.26
N ASN A 200 -32.59 -6.08 3.46
CA ASN A 200 -31.54 -6.58 2.59
C ASN A 200 -31.92 -7.95 2.02
N ARG A 201 -31.39 -8.30 0.85
CA ARG A 201 -31.43 -9.66 0.31
C ARG A 201 -30.02 -10.11 -0.01
N THR A 202 -29.60 -11.19 0.62
CA THR A 202 -28.26 -11.72 0.47
C THR A 202 -28.29 -13.23 0.32
N THR A 203 -27.34 -13.75 -0.45
CA THR A 203 -27.08 -15.19 -0.57
C THR A 203 -26.02 -15.66 0.42
N ALA A 204 -25.49 -14.75 1.25
CA ALA A 204 -24.49 -15.08 2.26
C ALA A 204 -25.06 -16.04 3.31
N MET A 205 -24.29 -17.09 3.62
CA MET A 205 -24.69 -18.13 4.58
C MET A 205 -24.89 -17.60 6.01
N GLN A 206 -24.29 -16.45 6.33
CA GLN A 206 -24.54 -15.69 7.54
C GLN A 206 -24.93 -14.27 7.16
N ALA A 207 -26.23 -14.04 6.98
CA ALA A 207 -26.76 -12.74 6.64
C ALA A 207 -26.61 -11.76 7.83
N PRO A 208 -25.97 -10.60 7.66
CA PRO A 208 -26.00 -9.54 8.65
C PRO A 208 -27.43 -9.02 8.83
N ARG A 209 -27.75 -8.47 10.00
CA ARG A 209 -29.06 -7.85 10.22
C ARG A 209 -29.24 -6.65 9.31
N ASP A 210 -30.46 -6.41 8.85
CA ASP A 210 -30.82 -5.23 8.05
C ASP A 210 -30.29 -3.95 8.71
N ALA A 211 -30.51 -3.80 10.02
CA ALA A 211 -30.05 -2.63 10.76
C ALA A 211 -28.54 -2.39 10.64
N ASP A 212 -27.73 -3.45 10.63
CA ASP A 212 -26.27 -3.34 10.55
C ASP A 212 -25.84 -2.86 9.16
N CYS A 213 -26.45 -3.41 8.11
CA CYS A 213 -26.20 -3.03 6.72
C CYS A 213 -26.63 -1.60 6.39
N TRP A 214 -27.76 -1.18 6.94
CA TRP A 214 -28.33 0.15 6.72
C TRP A 214 -27.78 1.22 7.67
N SER A 215 -26.98 0.84 8.67
CA SER A 215 -26.38 1.79 9.59
C SER A 215 -25.11 2.43 9.00
N ALA A 216 -24.93 3.72 9.24
CA ALA A 216 -23.70 4.43 8.91
C ALA A 216 -22.63 4.30 10.02
N ARG A 217 -22.84 3.44 11.03
CA ARG A 217 -22.08 3.43 12.30
C ARG A 217 -21.00 2.35 12.37
#